data_AF-A0A432G6U4-F1
#
_entry.id   AF-A0A432G6U4-F1
#
_cell.length_a   1.000
_cell.length_b   1.000
_cell.length_c   1.000
_cell.angle_alpha   90.00
_cell.angle_beta   90.00
_cell.angle_gamma   90.00
#
_symmetry.space_group_name_H-M   'P 1'
#
loop_
_entity.id
_entity.type
_entity.pdbx_description
1 polymer ?
#
loop_
_entity_poly.entity_id
_entity_poly.type
_entity_poly.pdbx_seq_one_letter_code
_entity_poly.pdbx_strand_id
1 'polypeptide(L)' 'MSPVTDTSTTRDIYSVSRLNSEIRRVLETSFPLVWVEGEISNLVTPRSGHSYFSLKDAGSTINA' A
#
# COMPACT_ATOMS: atom_id res chain seq x y z
N MET A 1 -14.70 20.24 45.47
CA MET A 1 -15.12 20.20 44.06
C MET A 1 -13.86 20.14 43.21
N SER A 2 -13.42 18.95 42.83
CA SER A 2 -12.20 18.77 42.02
C SER A 2 -12.54 19.03 40.54
N PRO A 3 -11.64 19.64 39.75
CA PRO A 3 -11.91 19.91 38.34
C PRO A 3 -11.92 18.59 37.55
N VAL A 4 -12.95 18.42 36.74
CA VAL A 4 -13.09 17.34 35.77
C VAL A 4 -12.04 17.58 34.68
N THR A 5 -11.05 16.70 34.56
CA THR A 5 -10.05 16.76 33.47
C THR A 5 -10.71 16.26 32.20
N ASP A 6 -11.00 17.20 31.29
CA ASP A 6 -11.54 16.91 29.96
C ASP A 6 -10.54 16.07 29.17
N THR A 7 -10.82 14.78 29.03
CA THR A 7 -9.97 13.83 28.30
C THR A 7 -10.26 13.97 26.81
N SER A 8 -9.94 15.14 26.23
CA SER A 8 -10.02 15.32 24.78
C SER A 8 -9.02 14.37 24.13
N THR A 9 -9.54 13.27 23.57
CA THR A 9 -8.74 12.25 22.89
C THR A 9 -8.28 12.84 21.57
N THR A 10 -7.13 13.51 21.55
CA THR A 10 -6.52 14.02 20.33
C THR A 10 -6.30 12.84 19.39
N ARG A 11 -7.07 12.78 18.30
CA ARG A 11 -6.96 11.74 17.28
C ARG A 11 -5.59 11.87 16.60
N ASP A 12 -4.79 10.81 16.59
CA ASP A 12 -3.58 10.74 15.79
C ASP A 12 -3.98 10.56 14.32
N ILE A 13 -3.92 11.64 13.53
CA ILE A 13 -4.29 11.64 12.10
C ILE A 13 -3.06 11.28 11.27
N TYR A 14 -3.14 10.16 10.56
CA TYR A 14 -2.05 9.70 9.70
C TYR A 14 -2.03 10.48 8.39
N SER A 15 -0.84 10.87 7.94
CA SER A 15 -0.65 11.24 6.55
C SER A 15 -0.70 10.00 5.66
N VAL A 16 -1.09 10.18 4.39
CA VAL A 16 -1.08 9.10 3.39
C VAL A 16 0.31 8.45 3.30
N SER A 17 1.37 9.26 3.31
CA SER A 17 2.75 8.76 3.27
C SER A 17 3.13 7.93 4.49
N ARG A 18 2.70 8.32 5.70
CA ARG A 18 2.91 7.54 6.93
C ARG A 18 2.19 6.22 6.83
N LEU A 19 0.91 6.23 6.46
CA LEU A 19 0.11 5.00 6.29
C LEU A 19 0.74 4.06 5.26
N ASN A 20 1.14 4.57 4.09
CA ASN A 20 1.77 3.76 3.05
C ASN A 20 3.11 3.15 3.50
N SER A 21 3.89 3.88 4.28
CA SER A 21 5.16 3.38 4.80
C SER A 21 4.97 2.23 5.79
N GLU A 22 3.97 2.34 6.67
CA GLU A 22 3.62 1.27 7.62
C GLU A 22 3.05 0.04 6.89
N ILE A 23 2.18 0.23 5.90
CA ILE A 23 1.66 -0.87 5.06
C ILE A 23 2.81 -1.59 4.37
N ARG A 24 3.74 -0.86 3.74
CA ARG A 24 4.91 -1.43 3.08
C ARG A 24 5.74 -2.27 4.05
N ARG A 25 6.06 -1.73 5.24
CA ARG A 25 6.83 -2.43 6.27
C ARG A 25 6.19 -3.77 6.66
N VAL A 26 4.87 -3.76 6.89
CA VAL A 26 4.15 -4.98 7.26
C VAL A 26 4.19 -6.00 6.13
N LEU A 27 3.95 -5.58 4.88
CA LEU A 27 3.99 -6.47 3.72
C LEU A 27 5.38 -7.08 3.51
N GLU A 28 6.44 -6.27 3.54
CA GLU A 28 7.83 -6.71 3.36
C GLU A 28 8.30 -7.70 4.44
N THR A 29 7.78 -7.57 5.66
CA THR A 29 8.16 -8.46 6.77
C THR A 29 7.30 -9.72 6.83
N SER A 30 6.04 -9.64 6.39
CA SER A 30 5.06 -10.71 6.61
C SER A 30 4.85 -11.61 5.39
N PHE A 31 5.14 -11.14 4.18
CA PHE A 31 4.95 -11.92 2.96
C PHE A 31 6.29 -12.48 2.45
N PRO A 32 6.41 -13.81 2.30
CA PRO A 32 7.56 -14.38 1.62
C PRO A 32 7.55 -14.03 0.13
N LEU A 33 8.68 -14.25 -0.53
CA LEU A 33 8.76 -14.13 -1.99
C LEU A 33 7.87 -15.20 -2.65
N VAL A 34 6.98 -14.77 -3.54
CA VAL A 34 6.03 -15.64 -4.24
C VAL A 34 6.09 -15.42 -5.75
N TRP A 35 5.66 -16.44 -6.48
CA TRP A 35 5.41 -16.35 -7.92
C TRP A 35 3.92 -16.10 -8.16
N VAL A 36 3.62 -15.25 -9.14
CA VAL A 36 2.25 -14.93 -9.56
C VAL A 36 2.18 -15.03 -11.07
N GLU A 37 1.09 -15.59 -11.57
CA GLU A 37 0.75 -15.66 -12.99
C GLU A 37 -0.54 -14.88 -13.23
N GLY A 38 -0.64 -14.22 -14.38
CA GLY A 38 -1.82 -13.46 -14.76
C GLY A 38 -1.67 -12.80 -16.12
N GLU A 39 -2.74 -12.16 -16.59
CA GLU A 39 -2.74 -11.41 -17.83
C GLU A 39 -2.10 -10.03 -17.62
N ILE A 40 -1.17 -9.66 -18.50
CA ILE A 40 -0.59 -8.32 -18.53
C ILE A 40 -1.53 -7.38 -19.27
N SER A 41 -1.82 -6.22 -18.68
CA SER A 41 -2.54 -5.12 -19.31
C SER A 41 -1.86 -3.78 -19.02
N ASN A 42 -2.24 -2.73 -19.74
CA ASN A 42 -1.70 -1.37 -19.56
C ASN A 42 -0.16 -1.30 -19.60
N LEU A 43 0.50 -2.14 -20.41
CA LEU A 43 1.95 -2.17 -20.50
C LEU A 43 2.49 -0.88 -21.11
N VAL A 44 3.38 -0.22 -20.37
CA VAL A 44 4.13 0.96 -20.81
C VAL A 44 5.61 0.70 -20.58
N THR A 45 6.42 0.88 -21.63
CA THR A 45 7.88 0.70 -21.59
C THR A 45 8.59 1.99 -21.99
N PRO A 46 8.73 2.98 -21.09
CA PRO A 46 9.45 4.22 -21.37
C PRO A 46 10.95 3.98 -21.58
N ARG A 47 11.63 4.97 -22.19
CA ARG A 47 13.08 4.95 -22.41
C ARG A 47 13.93 4.96 -21.13
N SER A 48 13.32 5.13 -19.96
CA SER A 48 14.00 5.06 -18.66
C SER A 48 14.41 3.63 -18.28
N GLY A 49 13.85 2.60 -18.94
CA GLY A 49 14.21 1.20 -18.72
C GLY A 49 13.32 0.47 -17.69
N HIS A 50 12.34 1.14 -17.08
CA HIS A 50 11.33 0.50 -16.24
C HIS A 50 10.06 0.21 -17.05
N SER A 51 9.47 -0.97 -16.87
CA SER A 51 8.17 -1.28 -17.47
C SER A 51 7.10 -1.16 -16.40
N TYR A 52 6.01 -0.48 -16.72
CA TYR A 52 4.83 -0.38 -15.85
C TYR A 52 3.70 -1.16 -16.49
N PHE A 53 2.99 -1.95 -15.70
CA PHE A 53 1.87 -2.75 -16.19
C PHE A 53 0.94 -3.15 -15.04
N SER A 54 -0.25 -3.59 -15.40
CA SER A 54 -1.18 -4.22 -14.46
C SER A 54 -1.23 -5.73 -14.72
N LEU A 55 -1.10 -6.55 -13.68
CA LEU A 55 -1.28 -8.00 -13.74
C LEU A 55 -2.67 -8.38 -13.22
N LYS A 56 -3.42 -9.18 -13.97
CA LYS A 56 -4.84 -9.48 -13.72
C LYS A 56 -5.14 -10.97 -13.63
N ASP A 57 -6.15 -11.29 -12.82
CA ASP A 57 -6.87 -12.56 -12.83
C ASP A 57 -8.39 -12.30 -12.86
N ALA A 58 -9.21 -13.33 -12.65
CA ALA A 58 -10.66 -13.22 -12.69
C ALA A 58 -11.27 -12.37 -11.55
N GLY A 59 -10.55 -12.18 -10.44
CA GLY A 59 -11.06 -11.54 -9.23
C GLY A 59 -10.33 -10.25 -8.83
N SER A 60 -9.15 -9.97 -9.40
CA SER A 60 -8.30 -8.87 -8.93
C SER A 60 -7.30 -8.35 -9.96
N THR A 61 -6.60 -7.28 -9.59
CA THR A 61 -5.58 -6.61 -10.39
C THR A 61 -4.50 -6.02 -9.47
N ILE A 62 -3.24 -6.19 -9.84
CA ILE A 62 -2.07 -5.57 -9.20
C ILE A 62 -1.40 -4.62 -10.19
N ASN A 63 -0.92 -3.46 -9.74
CA ASN A 63 -0.15 -2.53 -10.56
C ASN A 63 1.34 -2.62 -10.20
N ALA A 64 2.18 -2.80 -11.22
CA ALA A 64 3.63 -2.83 -11.16
C ALA A 64 4.24 -1.59 -11.84
#